data_AF-A0AAV3SAL8-F1
#
_entry.id   AF-A0AAV3SAL8-F1
#
_cell.length_a   1.000
_cell.length_b   1.000
_cell.length_c   1.000
_cell.angle_alpha   90.00
_cell.angle_beta   90.00
_cell.angle_gamma   90.00
#
_symmetry.space_group_name_H-M   'P 1'
#
loop_
_entity.id
_entity.type
_entity.pdbx_description
1 polymer ?
#
loop_
_entity_poly.entity_id
_entity_poly.type
_entity_poly.pdbx_seq_one_letter_code
_entity_poly.pdbx_strand_id
1 'polypeptide(L)'
;MDTTRFDSRSVLACITVSLLLVAAIPVLAGPVAAADSGTNETSADSHSTTGAFVVDLQANGSATVTVELTYDLESDTEQAAFTDLKHNETLQQQARTNFAERMQQVAAAENQTDREMATKHARIAFQTANNGSLGVISLSIHWRALAAVNGESLVLTEPFASGFEPDRPFVVTAPVGDVLVEATPPADSTNQGRAVWAANASLEGFQATFAPTEMTTTGEQTESSAAGSSSGSSPGFGPSAVLITIALVAGGYLVRSRR
;
A
#
# COMPACT_ATOMS: atom_id res chain seq x y z
N MET A 1 41.96 -46.65 16.58
CA MET A 1 42.34 -45.22 16.54
C MET A 1 42.55 -44.90 15.09
N ASP A 2 41.48 -44.45 14.45
CA ASP A 2 41.41 -44.16 13.02
C ASP A 2 41.15 -42.66 12.88
N THR A 3 42.11 -41.95 12.28
CA THR A 3 42.07 -40.51 12.06
C THR A 3 41.67 -40.25 10.61
N THR A 4 40.38 -40.04 10.35
CA THR A 4 39.90 -39.46 9.10
C THR A 4 39.96 -37.93 9.20
N ARG A 5 40.95 -37.35 8.50
CA ARG A 5 40.93 -35.95 8.07
C ARG A 5 39.82 -35.78 7.05
N PHE A 6 38.81 -34.97 7.34
CA PHE A 6 37.95 -34.41 6.29
C PHE A 6 38.63 -33.14 5.77
N ASP A 7 39.20 -33.27 4.56
CA ASP A 7 39.79 -32.19 3.81
C ASP A 7 38.70 -31.17 3.45
N SER A 8 38.97 -29.93 3.83
CA SER A 8 38.19 -28.74 3.52
C SER A 8 38.62 -28.25 2.15
N ARG A 9 37.79 -28.41 1.12
CA ARG A 9 37.89 -27.66 -0.15
C ARG A 9 36.70 -27.91 -1.09
N SER A 10 36.00 -26.83 -1.39
CA SER A 10 35.40 -26.56 -2.70
C SER A 10 34.10 -27.28 -3.06
N VAL A 11 33.00 -26.94 -2.36
CA VAL A 11 31.67 -26.94 -2.98
C VAL A 11 31.36 -25.52 -3.42
N LEU A 12 31.98 -25.12 -4.53
CA LEU A 12 31.73 -23.87 -5.24
C LEU A 12 30.65 -24.19 -6.28
N ALA A 13 29.38 -24.14 -5.86
CA ALA A 13 28.24 -24.30 -6.76
C ALA A 13 27.87 -22.94 -7.34
N CYS A 14 28.31 -22.71 -8.58
CA CYS A 14 27.94 -21.56 -9.41
C CYS A 14 26.41 -21.47 -9.58
N ILE A 15 25.77 -20.48 -8.98
CA ILE A 15 24.41 -20.06 -9.32
C ILE A 15 24.51 -19.02 -10.44
N THR A 16 24.44 -19.49 -11.69
CA THR A 16 24.20 -18.64 -12.85
C THR A 16 22.70 -18.35 -12.93
N VAL A 17 22.28 -17.15 -12.53
CA VAL A 17 20.89 -16.69 -12.73
C VAL A 17 20.75 -16.27 -14.20
N SER A 18 20.24 -17.18 -15.02
CA SER A 18 19.80 -16.90 -16.39
C SER A 18 18.50 -16.09 -16.35
N LEU A 19 18.63 -14.79 -16.60
CA LEU A 19 17.53 -13.85 -16.78
C LEU A 19 16.85 -14.12 -18.14
N LEU A 20 15.65 -14.73 -18.11
CA LEU A 20 14.90 -15.09 -19.31
C LEU A 20 14.06 -13.91 -19.78
N LEU A 21 14.50 -13.31 -20.89
CA LEU A 21 13.83 -12.25 -21.63
C LEU A 21 12.67 -12.86 -22.45
N VAL A 22 11.42 -12.52 -22.11
CA VAL A 22 10.26 -12.83 -22.97
C VAL A 22 10.26 -11.86 -24.14
N ALA A 23 10.79 -12.30 -25.27
CA ALA A 23 10.60 -11.66 -26.56
C ALA A 23 9.72 -12.57 -27.43
N ALA A 24 8.54 -12.07 -27.78
CA ALA A 24 7.63 -12.70 -28.73
C ALA A 24 8.30 -12.87 -30.10
N ILE A 25 8.30 -14.09 -30.64
CA ILE A 25 8.70 -14.37 -32.03
C ILE A 25 7.51 -15.03 -32.74
N PRO A 26 7.07 -14.53 -33.91
CA PRO A 26 5.98 -15.14 -34.67
C PRO A 26 6.42 -16.43 -35.37
N VAL A 27 5.43 -17.32 -35.49
CA VAL A 27 5.43 -18.68 -36.05
C VAL A 27 6.12 -18.82 -37.41
N LEU A 28 7.00 -19.83 -37.52
CA LEU A 28 7.29 -20.55 -38.77
C LEU A 28 7.49 -22.05 -38.47
N ALA A 29 6.79 -22.87 -39.24
CA ALA A 29 6.50 -24.28 -38.99
C ALA A 29 7.69 -25.25 -39.21
N GLY A 30 7.75 -26.30 -38.39
CA GLY A 30 8.55 -27.52 -38.61
C GLY A 30 8.33 -28.56 -37.50
N PRO A 31 8.18 -29.87 -37.79
CA PRO A 31 7.82 -30.88 -36.79
C PRO A 31 9.08 -31.44 -36.14
N VAL A 32 9.19 -31.34 -34.81
CA VAL A 32 10.21 -32.07 -34.03
C VAL A 32 9.55 -32.78 -32.87
N ALA A 33 9.94 -34.05 -32.74
CA ALA A 33 9.37 -35.09 -31.92
C ALA A 33 9.30 -34.76 -30.43
N ALA A 34 8.27 -35.33 -29.80
CA ALA A 34 8.06 -35.37 -28.37
C ALA A 34 9.28 -35.96 -27.63
N ALA A 35 9.83 -35.18 -26.70
CA ALA A 35 10.56 -35.70 -25.57
C ALA A 35 9.80 -35.25 -24.32
N ASP A 36 9.02 -36.19 -23.80
CA ASP A 36 8.43 -36.14 -22.46
C ASP A 36 9.59 -36.07 -21.46
N SER A 37 9.65 -34.99 -20.72
CA SER A 37 10.49 -34.85 -19.54
C SER A 37 9.67 -34.03 -18.58
N GLY A 38 8.96 -34.74 -17.70
CA GLY A 38 8.32 -34.18 -16.54
C GLY A 38 9.34 -33.42 -15.71
N THR A 39 9.41 -32.11 -15.96
CA THR A 39 10.00 -31.17 -15.02
C THR A 39 8.97 -31.01 -13.92
N ASN A 40 9.19 -31.75 -12.84
CA ASN A 40 8.63 -31.46 -11.54
C ASN A 40 9.13 -30.05 -11.17
N GLU A 41 8.34 -29.04 -11.51
CA GLU A 41 8.56 -27.67 -11.05
C GLU A 41 8.30 -27.63 -9.55
N THR A 42 9.32 -27.96 -8.77
CA THR A 42 9.35 -27.59 -7.35
C THR A 42 9.42 -26.08 -7.30
N SER A 43 8.25 -25.45 -7.19
CA SER A 43 8.13 -24.07 -6.74
C SER A 43 9.02 -23.92 -5.51
N ALA A 44 9.92 -22.94 -5.51
CA ALA A 44 10.56 -22.51 -4.28
C ALA A 44 9.44 -21.99 -3.38
N ASP A 45 8.96 -22.87 -2.50
CA ASP A 45 7.99 -22.59 -1.46
C ASP A 45 8.60 -21.50 -0.60
N SER A 46 8.24 -20.26 -0.91
CA SER A 46 8.77 -19.08 -0.26
C SER A 46 8.14 -19.07 1.12
N HIS A 47 8.88 -19.53 2.13
CA HIS A 47 8.50 -19.56 3.55
C HIS A 47 8.31 -18.14 4.16
N SER A 48 8.06 -17.14 3.33
CA SER A 48 7.73 -15.79 3.78
C SER A 48 6.28 -15.75 4.26
N THR A 49 6.07 -15.45 5.54
CA THR A 49 4.76 -15.12 6.10
C THR A 49 4.42 -13.65 5.81
N THR A 50 3.12 -13.37 5.66
CA THR A 50 2.52 -12.09 5.26
C THR A 50 2.96 -10.92 6.15
N GLY A 51 3.88 -10.08 5.66
CA GLY A 51 4.17 -8.76 6.24
C GLY A 51 3.08 -7.75 5.88
N ALA A 52 3.39 -6.46 5.75
CA ALA A 52 2.43 -5.42 5.39
C ALA A 52 2.86 -4.59 4.18
N PHE A 53 1.90 -3.96 3.50
CA PHE A 53 2.13 -2.88 2.55
C PHE A 53 1.79 -1.57 3.24
N VAL A 54 2.79 -0.74 3.51
CA VAL A 54 2.66 0.46 4.33
C VAL A 54 2.89 1.71 3.48
N VAL A 55 1.97 2.66 3.57
CA VAL A 55 2.07 4.00 2.99
C VAL A 55 2.13 5.00 4.13
N ASP A 56 3.32 5.54 4.38
CA ASP A 56 3.51 6.63 5.34
C ASP A 56 3.37 7.96 4.59
N LEU A 57 2.30 8.71 4.84
CA LEU A 57 1.99 9.97 4.17
C LEU A 57 2.71 11.13 4.85
N GLN A 58 3.12 12.10 4.03
CA GLN A 58 3.63 13.39 4.47
C GLN A 58 2.64 14.50 4.12
N ALA A 59 2.66 15.59 4.90
CA ALA A 59 1.74 16.72 4.75
C ALA A 59 1.76 17.39 3.37
N ASN A 60 2.82 17.18 2.58
CA ASN A 60 2.92 17.69 1.20
C ASN A 60 2.38 16.73 0.12
N GLY A 61 1.72 15.64 0.53
CA GLY A 61 1.20 14.61 -0.37
C GLY A 61 2.24 13.63 -0.91
N SER A 62 3.50 13.73 -0.48
CA SER A 62 4.47 12.65 -0.70
C SER A 62 4.20 11.50 0.28
N ALA A 63 4.80 10.34 -0.01
CA ALA A 63 4.76 9.19 0.88
C ALA A 63 6.09 8.44 0.90
N THR A 64 6.34 7.70 1.97
CA THR A 64 7.27 6.56 1.95
C THR A 64 6.44 5.29 1.83
N VAL A 65 6.60 4.59 0.72
CA VAL A 65 5.94 3.31 0.49
C VAL A 65 6.89 2.19 0.90
N THR A 66 6.43 1.28 1.76
CA THR A 66 7.21 0.18 2.30
C THR A 66 6.48 -1.14 2.11
N VAL A 67 7.17 -2.15 1.57
CA VAL A 67 6.71 -3.54 1.58
C VAL A 67 7.53 -4.30 2.60
N GLU A 68 6.85 -4.87 3.58
CA GLU A 68 7.45 -5.73 4.59
C GLU A 68 7.23 -7.20 4.23
N LEU A 69 8.30 -7.98 4.37
CA LEU A 69 8.33 -9.42 4.20
C LEU A 69 8.82 -10.02 5.51
N THR A 70 8.08 -10.99 6.04
CA THR A 70 8.50 -11.70 7.25
C THR A 70 8.92 -13.11 6.91
N TYR A 71 9.95 -13.61 7.59
CA TYR A 71 10.54 -14.93 7.37
C TYR A 71 10.66 -15.64 8.70
N ASP A 72 10.23 -16.89 8.73
CA ASP A 72 10.50 -17.76 9.86
C ASP A 72 12.00 -18.09 9.93
N LEU A 73 12.59 -17.95 11.11
CA LEU A 73 14.00 -18.22 11.39
C LEU A 73 14.16 -19.35 12.42
N GLU A 74 13.17 -20.23 12.56
CA GLU A 74 13.21 -21.36 13.49
C GLU A 74 14.33 -22.36 13.17
N SER A 75 14.70 -22.55 11.89
CA SER A 75 15.81 -23.43 11.52
C SER A 75 17.13 -22.70 11.26
N ASP A 76 18.24 -23.41 11.50
CA ASP A 76 19.59 -22.93 11.17
C ASP A 76 19.74 -22.62 9.67
N THR A 77 18.99 -23.31 8.82
CA THR A 77 19.03 -23.10 7.36
C THR A 77 18.40 -21.77 6.98
N GLU A 78 17.23 -21.44 7.54
CA GLU A 78 16.56 -20.16 7.31
C GLU A 78 17.36 -18.99 7.89
N GLN A 79 17.92 -19.17 9.09
CA GLN A 79 18.82 -18.19 9.71
C GLN A 79 20.05 -17.91 8.85
N ALA A 80 20.69 -18.95 8.32
CA ALA A 80 21.82 -18.81 7.42
C ALA A 80 21.43 -18.08 6.13
N ALA A 81 20.32 -18.46 5.50
CA ALA A 81 19.84 -17.82 4.27
C ALA A 81 19.49 -16.32 4.46
N PHE A 82 18.82 -15.98 5.57
CA PHE A 82 18.52 -14.58 5.92
C PHE A 82 19.80 -13.78 6.17
N THR A 83 20.77 -14.36 6.88
CA THR A 83 22.06 -13.74 7.16
C THR A 83 22.87 -13.54 5.88
N ASP A 84 22.88 -14.52 4.99
CA ASP A 84 23.55 -14.43 3.69
C ASP A 84 22.95 -13.32 2.83
N LEU A 85 21.63 -13.22 2.74
CA LEU A 85 20.96 -12.12 2.03
C LEU A 85 21.29 -10.75 2.65
N LYS A 86 21.29 -10.66 3.98
CA LYS A 86 21.65 -9.45 4.73
C LYS A 86 23.09 -8.98 4.51
N HIS A 87 24.00 -9.88 4.13
CA HIS A 87 25.41 -9.53 3.86
C HIS A 87 25.78 -9.51 2.37
N ASN A 88 24.88 -9.93 1.49
CA ASN A 88 25.11 -9.94 0.05
C ASN A 88 24.62 -8.64 -0.61
N GLU A 89 25.53 -7.67 -0.75
CA GLU A 89 25.24 -6.37 -1.37
C GLU A 89 24.74 -6.47 -2.82
N THR A 90 25.19 -7.46 -3.58
CA THR A 90 24.74 -7.66 -4.97
C THR A 90 23.26 -8.04 -5.01
N LEU A 91 22.84 -8.99 -4.17
CA LEU A 91 21.44 -9.39 -4.07
C LEU A 91 20.56 -8.27 -3.52
N GLN A 92 21.06 -7.52 -2.54
CA GLN A 92 20.35 -6.34 -2.02
C GLN A 92 20.18 -5.26 -3.07
N GLN A 93 21.22 -4.97 -3.86
CA GLN A 93 21.13 -3.99 -4.94
C GLN A 93 20.13 -4.44 -6.00
N GLN A 94 20.15 -5.73 -6.36
CA GLN A 94 19.18 -6.29 -7.30
C GLN A 94 17.74 -6.17 -6.77
N ALA A 95 17.49 -6.48 -5.50
CA ALA A 95 16.19 -6.32 -4.87
C ALA A 95 15.72 -4.86 -4.87
N ARG A 96 16.60 -3.91 -4.53
CA ARG A 96 16.31 -2.47 -4.59
C ARG A 96 15.98 -2.00 -6.00
N THR A 97 16.76 -2.41 -7.01
CA THR A 97 16.52 -2.05 -8.41
C THR A 97 15.18 -2.58 -8.90
N ASN A 98 14.90 -3.87 -8.69
CA ASN A 98 13.64 -4.48 -9.10
C ASN A 98 12.43 -3.80 -8.44
N PHE A 99 12.54 -3.47 -7.15
CA PHE A 99 11.50 -2.74 -6.43
C PHE A 99 11.29 -1.33 -6.99
N ALA A 100 12.38 -0.61 -7.25
CA ALA A 100 12.32 0.73 -7.84
C ALA A 100 11.66 0.72 -9.23
N GLU A 101 12.06 -0.21 -10.11
CA GLU A 101 11.52 -0.32 -11.46
C GLU A 101 10.01 -0.60 -11.45
N ARG A 102 9.55 -1.51 -10.61
CA ARG A 102 8.11 -1.80 -10.44
C ARG A 102 7.34 -0.56 -9.98
N MET A 103 7.84 0.14 -8.96
CA MET A 103 7.19 1.34 -8.44
C MET A 103 7.22 2.51 -9.44
N GLN A 104 8.27 2.61 -10.27
CA GLN A 104 8.34 3.58 -11.36
C GLN A 104 7.33 3.30 -12.47
N GLN A 105 7.11 2.02 -12.81
CA GLN A 105 6.11 1.64 -13.80
C GLN A 105 4.69 2.03 -13.34
N VAL A 106 4.36 1.79 -12.07
CA VAL A 106 3.08 2.19 -11.49
C VAL A 106 2.94 3.72 -11.51
N ALA A 107 3.96 4.46 -11.04
CA ALA A 107 3.92 5.93 -11.10
C ALA A 107 3.79 6.48 -12.53
N ALA A 108 4.45 5.84 -13.51
CA ALA A 108 4.38 6.27 -14.91
C ALA A 108 3.02 6.01 -15.56
N ALA A 109 2.31 4.96 -15.16
CA ALA A 109 0.95 4.68 -15.63
C ALA A 109 -0.01 5.79 -15.18
N GLU A 110 0.10 6.23 -13.93
CA GLU A 110 -0.74 7.30 -13.38
C GLU A 110 -0.37 8.71 -13.87
N ASN A 111 0.86 8.92 -14.35
CA ASN A 111 1.22 10.22 -14.92
C ASN A 111 0.48 10.53 -16.23
N GLN A 112 -0.15 9.53 -16.84
CA GLN A 112 -0.97 9.71 -18.03
C GLN A 112 -2.34 10.32 -17.69
N THR A 113 -2.71 10.38 -16.41
CA THR A 113 -4.05 10.74 -15.89
C THR A 113 -4.04 11.96 -14.95
N ASP A 114 -3.21 12.97 -15.25
CA ASP A 114 -3.21 14.34 -14.67
C ASP A 114 -2.31 14.67 -13.46
N ARG A 115 -1.35 13.80 -13.03
CA ARG A 115 -0.40 14.14 -11.94
C ARG A 115 1.03 13.72 -12.25
N GLU A 116 2.04 14.53 -11.92
CA GLU A 116 3.46 14.14 -12.10
C GLU A 116 4.01 13.43 -10.85
N MET A 117 3.65 12.16 -10.69
CA MET A 117 4.22 11.25 -9.70
C MET A 117 5.64 10.82 -10.06
N ALA A 118 6.47 10.63 -9.04
CA ALA A 118 7.83 10.15 -9.22
C ALA A 118 8.31 9.38 -7.99
N THR A 119 9.02 8.29 -8.22
CA THR A 119 9.59 7.45 -7.17
C THR A 119 11.12 7.52 -7.18
N LYS A 120 11.73 7.58 -5.99
CA LYS A 120 13.18 7.70 -5.82
C LYS A 120 13.68 7.09 -4.52
N HIS A 121 14.99 6.85 -4.47
CA HIS A 121 15.71 6.41 -3.26
C HIS A 121 15.18 5.09 -2.69
N ALA A 122 15.12 4.03 -3.51
CA ALA A 122 14.79 2.70 -3.02
C ALA A 122 15.83 2.23 -1.99
N ARG A 123 15.35 1.64 -0.89
CA ARG A 123 16.13 1.16 0.24
C ARG A 123 15.66 -0.24 0.63
N ILE A 124 16.56 -0.97 1.27
CA ILE A 124 16.27 -2.26 1.90
C ILE A 124 16.81 -2.22 3.33
N ALA A 125 16.05 -2.75 4.27
CA ALA A 125 16.44 -2.89 5.65
C ALA A 125 16.16 -4.30 6.15
N PHE A 126 16.98 -4.78 7.08
CA PHE A 126 16.88 -6.09 7.69
C PHE A 126 16.78 -5.94 9.19
N GLN A 127 15.79 -6.59 9.78
CA GLN A 127 15.55 -6.59 11.22
C GLN A 127 15.24 -8.01 11.67
N THR A 128 15.43 -8.27 12.96
CA THR A 128 14.94 -9.48 13.61
C THR A 128 13.97 -9.10 14.71
N ALA A 129 12.90 -9.87 14.85
CA ALA A 129 11.86 -9.70 15.84
C ALA A 129 11.66 -11.02 16.60
N ASN A 130 10.78 -11.00 17.61
CA ASN A 130 10.42 -12.17 18.43
C ASN A 130 11.65 -12.95 18.94
N ASN A 131 12.57 -12.25 19.60
CA ASN A 131 13.81 -12.81 20.13
C ASN A 131 14.71 -13.51 19.08
N GLY A 132 14.60 -13.12 17.81
CA GLY A 132 15.42 -13.67 16.72
C GLY A 132 14.76 -14.76 15.89
N SER A 133 13.56 -15.22 16.28
CA SER A 133 12.81 -16.25 15.55
C SER A 133 12.12 -15.72 14.28
N LEU A 134 12.02 -14.40 14.11
CA LEU A 134 11.41 -13.79 12.94
C LEU A 134 12.37 -12.81 12.26
N GLY A 135 12.61 -13.01 10.97
CA GLY A 135 13.33 -12.06 10.12
C GLY A 135 12.35 -11.12 9.44
N VAL A 136 12.66 -9.83 9.39
CA VAL A 136 11.85 -8.82 8.69
C VAL A 136 12.73 -8.11 7.66
N ILE A 137 12.28 -8.12 6.41
CA ILE A 137 12.88 -7.38 5.31
C ILE A 137 11.91 -6.27 4.89
N SER A 138 12.37 -5.02 4.95
CA SER A 138 11.58 -3.85 4.53
C SER A 138 12.18 -3.24 3.28
N LEU A 139 11.44 -3.26 2.18
CA LEU A 139 11.77 -2.55 0.94
C LEU A 139 10.99 -1.24 0.91
N SER A 140 11.69 -0.11 0.91
CA SER A 140 11.05 1.21 0.96
C SER A 140 11.48 2.13 -0.16
N ILE A 141 10.59 3.02 -0.60
CA ILE A 141 10.86 4.01 -1.64
C ILE A 141 10.12 5.31 -1.33
N HIS A 142 10.72 6.45 -1.68
CA HIS A 142 10.07 7.74 -1.56
C HIS A 142 9.22 8.00 -2.82
N TRP A 143 7.93 8.18 -2.63
CA TRP A 143 6.96 8.51 -3.67
C TRP A 143 6.53 9.97 -3.54
N ARG A 144 6.79 10.77 -4.57
CA ARG A 144 6.39 12.18 -4.61
C ARG A 144 5.00 12.33 -5.19
N ALA A 145 4.19 13.19 -4.59
CA ALA A 145 2.83 13.50 -5.04
C ALA A 145 1.96 12.24 -5.16
N LEU A 146 2.01 11.34 -4.16
CA LEU A 146 1.14 10.17 -4.08
C LEU A 146 -0.28 10.59 -3.70
N ALA A 147 -0.44 11.37 -2.62
CA ALA A 147 -1.72 11.93 -2.21
C ALA A 147 -1.93 13.35 -2.77
N ALA A 148 -3.16 13.67 -3.16
CA ALA A 148 -3.54 15.01 -3.55
C ALA A 148 -3.69 15.87 -2.29
N VAL A 149 -3.20 17.12 -2.34
CA VAL A 149 -3.30 18.06 -1.23
C VAL A 149 -4.44 19.04 -1.52
N ASN A 150 -5.47 19.02 -0.69
CA ASN A 150 -6.64 19.90 -0.78
C ASN A 150 -6.73 20.75 0.49
N GLY A 151 -6.10 21.93 0.45
CA GLY A 151 -5.97 22.77 1.64
C GLY A 151 -5.13 22.07 2.72
N GLU A 152 -5.75 21.72 3.84
CA GLU A 152 -5.14 20.98 4.95
C GLU A 152 -5.45 19.48 4.91
N SER A 153 -6.19 19.00 3.91
CA SER A 153 -6.54 17.58 3.78
C SER A 153 -5.70 16.88 2.71
N LEU A 154 -5.40 15.61 2.96
CA LEU A 154 -4.74 14.71 2.01
C LEU A 154 -5.76 13.70 1.49
N VAL A 155 -5.84 13.56 0.17
CA VAL A 155 -6.70 12.57 -0.48
C VAL A 155 -5.82 11.55 -1.20
N LEU A 156 -5.83 10.32 -0.71
CA LEU A 156 -5.13 9.18 -1.30
C LEU A 156 -6.12 8.38 -2.15
N THR A 157 -5.85 8.27 -3.45
CA THR A 157 -6.66 7.51 -4.41
C THR A 157 -5.74 6.63 -5.24
N GLU A 158 -5.36 7.10 -6.42
CA GLU A 158 -4.48 6.36 -7.31
C GLU A 158 -3.04 6.27 -6.76
N PRO A 159 -2.35 5.15 -7.01
CA PRO A 159 -2.69 4.02 -7.88
C PRO A 159 -3.57 2.93 -7.24
N PHE A 160 -4.09 3.17 -6.03
CA PHE A 160 -4.74 2.11 -5.25
C PHE A 160 -6.21 1.89 -5.62
N ALA A 161 -6.82 2.79 -6.40
CA ALA A 161 -8.22 2.67 -6.81
C ALA A 161 -8.38 1.79 -8.05
N SER A 162 -7.32 1.67 -8.86
CA SER A 162 -7.33 0.99 -10.16
C SER A 162 -6.50 -0.29 -10.16
N GLY A 163 -7.09 -1.39 -9.67
CA GLY A 163 -6.53 -2.74 -9.79
C GLY A 163 -5.45 -3.10 -8.77
N PHE A 164 -5.33 -2.33 -7.68
CA PHE A 164 -4.51 -2.71 -6.54
C PHE A 164 -5.25 -3.73 -5.67
N GLU A 165 -4.78 -4.97 -5.69
CA GLU A 165 -5.28 -6.07 -4.88
C GLU A 165 -4.21 -6.44 -3.85
N PRO A 166 -4.32 -5.98 -2.59
CA PRO A 166 -3.27 -6.18 -1.61
C PRO A 166 -3.26 -7.65 -1.16
N ASP A 167 -2.17 -8.37 -1.40
CA ASP A 167 -1.97 -9.75 -0.93
C ASP A 167 -1.67 -9.85 0.59
N ARG A 168 -1.55 -8.69 1.23
CA ARG A 168 -1.14 -8.47 2.62
C ARG A 168 -1.88 -7.29 3.22
N PRO A 169 -1.91 -7.09 4.55
CA PRO A 169 -2.53 -5.90 5.12
C PRO A 169 -2.01 -4.61 4.48
N PHE A 170 -2.93 -3.80 3.99
CA PHE A 170 -2.65 -2.47 3.46
C PHE A 170 -2.82 -1.46 4.59
N VAL A 171 -1.78 -0.68 4.84
CA VAL A 171 -1.71 0.24 5.97
C VAL A 171 -1.39 1.62 5.45
N VAL A 172 -2.19 2.60 5.82
CA VAL A 172 -1.92 4.01 5.54
C VAL A 172 -1.74 4.74 6.86
N THR A 173 -0.60 5.41 7.01
CA THR A 173 -0.29 6.24 8.18
C THR A 173 -0.31 7.69 7.75
N ALA A 174 -1.16 8.49 8.40
CA ALA A 174 -1.28 9.92 8.19
C ALA A 174 -0.08 10.68 8.79
N PRO A 175 0.16 11.93 8.35
CA PRO A 175 1.06 12.83 9.05
C PRO A 175 0.66 13.01 10.51
N VAL A 176 1.63 13.36 11.36
CA VAL A 176 1.38 13.63 12.77
C VAL A 176 0.35 14.76 12.92
N GLY A 177 -0.72 14.49 13.68
CA GLY A 177 -1.82 15.44 13.93
C GLY A 177 -3.05 15.19 13.06
N ASP A 178 -2.90 14.43 11.98
CA ASP A 178 -3.99 14.09 11.07
C ASP A 178 -4.64 12.76 11.45
N VAL A 179 -5.92 12.63 11.13
CA VAL A 179 -6.73 11.43 11.30
C VAL A 179 -7.46 11.08 10.02
N LEU A 180 -7.85 9.81 9.88
CA LEU A 180 -8.73 9.39 8.81
C LEU A 180 -10.12 10.03 9.02
N VAL A 181 -10.57 10.79 8.03
CA VAL A 181 -11.91 11.41 8.01
C VAL A 181 -12.90 10.49 7.32
N GLU A 182 -12.52 9.97 6.15
CA GLU A 182 -13.38 9.13 5.32
C GLU A 182 -12.51 8.16 4.52
N ALA A 183 -13.02 6.94 4.33
CA ALA A 183 -12.43 5.96 3.44
C ALA A 183 -13.51 5.17 2.69
N THR A 184 -13.28 4.97 1.39
CA THR A 184 -14.00 4.00 0.57
C THR A 184 -12.97 3.03 -0.02
N PRO A 185 -13.13 1.71 0.18
CA PRO A 185 -13.96 1.08 1.20
C PRO A 185 -13.52 1.47 2.62
N PRO A 186 -14.39 1.33 3.63
CA PRO A 186 -14.03 1.65 5.01
C PRO A 186 -12.85 0.79 5.47
N ALA A 187 -11.96 1.38 6.27
CA ALA A 187 -10.85 0.66 6.88
C ALA A 187 -11.38 -0.33 7.94
N ASP A 188 -10.78 -1.52 8.00
CA ASP A 188 -11.09 -2.55 9.01
C ASP A 188 -10.71 -2.09 10.42
N SER A 189 -9.69 -1.24 10.53
CA SER A 189 -9.24 -0.65 11.79
C SER A 189 -8.67 0.75 11.56
N THR A 190 -8.95 1.65 12.50
CA THR A 190 -8.38 3.00 12.53
C THR A 190 -7.88 3.35 13.93
N ASN A 191 -6.66 3.87 14.04
CA ASN A 191 -6.09 4.31 15.31
C ASN A 191 -5.05 5.42 15.08
N GLN A 192 -5.24 6.58 15.72
CA GLN A 192 -4.23 7.67 15.76
C GLN A 192 -3.59 8.01 14.39
N GLY A 193 -4.41 8.22 13.36
CA GLY A 193 -3.93 8.52 12.01
C GLY A 193 -3.51 7.30 11.18
N ARG A 194 -3.58 6.09 11.74
CA ARG A 194 -3.32 4.83 11.02
C ARG A 194 -4.64 4.17 10.61
N ALA A 195 -4.78 3.86 9.33
CA ALA A 195 -5.88 3.10 8.76
C ALA A 195 -5.38 1.77 8.20
N VAL A 196 -6.15 0.69 8.39
CA VAL A 196 -5.75 -0.66 8.00
C VAL A 196 -6.88 -1.32 7.21
N TRP A 197 -6.52 -1.91 6.08
CA TRP A 197 -7.33 -2.85 5.32
C TRP A 197 -6.66 -4.23 5.39
N ALA A 198 -7.47 -5.28 5.55
CA ALA A 198 -7.00 -6.64 5.63
C ALA A 198 -6.35 -7.11 4.31
N ALA A 199 -5.58 -8.19 4.40
CA ALA A 199 -5.10 -8.86 3.20
C ALA A 199 -6.28 -9.33 2.33
N ASN A 200 -6.16 -9.16 1.02
CA ASN A 200 -7.16 -9.47 0.01
C ASN A 200 -8.47 -8.69 0.15
N ALA A 201 -8.45 -7.55 0.86
CA ALA A 201 -9.58 -6.63 0.83
C ALA A 201 -9.79 -6.11 -0.59
N SER A 202 -11.05 -6.09 -1.05
CA SER A 202 -11.39 -5.34 -2.26
C SER A 202 -11.16 -3.87 -1.99
N LEU A 203 -10.41 -3.18 -2.85
CA LEU A 203 -10.17 -1.74 -2.80
C LEU A 203 -10.77 -1.03 -4.01
N GLU A 204 -11.84 -1.60 -4.59
CA GLU A 204 -12.53 -0.98 -5.72
C GLU A 204 -12.99 0.45 -5.37
N GLY A 205 -12.60 1.41 -6.20
CA GLY A 205 -12.91 2.82 -5.97
C GLY A 205 -12.19 3.41 -4.76
N PHE A 206 -11.01 2.89 -4.41
CA PHE A 206 -10.24 3.32 -3.26
C PHE A 206 -10.10 4.85 -3.17
N GLN A 207 -10.48 5.39 -2.02
CA GLN A 207 -10.23 6.77 -1.64
C GLN A 207 -10.11 6.86 -0.13
N ALA A 208 -9.06 7.48 0.39
CA ALA A 208 -8.90 7.77 1.81
C ALA A 208 -8.55 9.25 2.00
N THR A 209 -9.32 9.94 2.82
CA THR A 209 -9.13 11.35 3.15
C THR A 209 -8.63 11.48 4.59
N PHE A 210 -7.51 12.17 4.75
CA PHE A 210 -6.91 12.48 6.04
C PHE A 210 -6.91 14.00 6.26
N ALA A 211 -7.18 14.43 7.49
CA ALA A 211 -7.16 15.84 7.85
C ALA A 211 -6.77 16.03 9.33
N PRO A 212 -6.30 17.22 9.72
CA PRO A 212 -6.08 17.58 11.10
C PRO A 212 -7.26 17.24 12.02
N THR A 213 -6.95 16.67 13.18
CA THR A 213 -7.94 16.19 14.17
C THR A 213 -8.95 17.27 14.58
N GLU A 214 -8.54 18.55 14.61
CA GLU A 214 -9.41 19.65 15.01
C GLU A 214 -10.56 19.89 14.01
N MET A 215 -10.37 19.49 12.74
CA MET A 215 -11.38 19.66 11.69
C MET A 215 -12.43 18.55 11.65
N THR A 216 -12.24 17.45 12.38
CA THR A 216 -13.19 16.32 12.40
C THR A 216 -14.48 16.63 13.18
N THR A 217 -14.61 17.84 13.75
CA THR A 217 -15.77 18.28 14.56
C THR A 217 -16.95 18.80 13.74
N THR A 218 -17.21 18.25 12.54
CA THR A 218 -18.35 18.70 11.70
C THR A 218 -19.23 17.54 11.30
N GLY A 219 -20.14 17.14 12.20
CA GLY A 219 -21.29 16.35 11.79
C GLY A 219 -21.83 15.38 12.84
N GLU A 220 -22.30 15.84 14.00
CA GLU A 220 -23.45 15.26 14.73
C GLU A 220 -23.72 16.02 16.03
N GLN A 221 -24.57 17.05 15.94
CA GLN A 221 -25.52 17.42 17.00
C GLN A 221 -26.56 18.37 16.38
N THR A 222 -27.56 17.78 15.74
CA THR A 222 -28.86 18.46 15.63
C THR A 222 -29.51 18.34 17.01
N GLU A 223 -29.19 19.24 17.94
CA GLU A 223 -30.03 19.44 19.11
C GLU A 223 -31.32 20.13 18.65
N SER A 224 -32.28 19.29 18.23
CA SER A 224 -33.67 19.67 18.22
C SER A 224 -34.15 19.72 19.66
N SER A 225 -34.20 20.91 20.25
CA SER A 225 -35.05 21.18 21.40
C SER A 225 -35.95 22.36 21.11
N ALA A 226 -37.24 22.04 21.13
CA ALA A 226 -38.34 22.83 20.62
C ALA A 226 -38.56 24.13 21.40
N ALA A 227 -38.75 25.22 20.66
CA ALA A 227 -39.34 26.44 21.18
C ALA A 227 -40.87 26.26 21.30
N GLY A 228 -41.38 26.20 22.52
CA GLY A 228 -42.78 26.43 22.84
C GLY A 228 -42.97 27.85 23.38
N SER A 229 -43.68 28.70 22.64
CA SER A 229 -44.20 30.01 23.10
C SER A 229 -45.69 30.04 22.72
N SER A 230 -46.66 30.43 23.54
CA SER A 230 -46.71 31.65 24.35
C SER A 230 -47.98 31.70 25.22
N SER A 231 -47.95 32.46 26.33
CA SER A 231 -48.95 33.51 26.59
C SER A 231 -48.41 34.53 27.61
N GLY A 232 -48.52 35.83 27.29
CA GLY A 232 -48.04 36.97 28.08
C GLY A 232 -48.79 37.14 29.41
N SER A 233 -48.27 37.87 30.41
CA SER A 233 -47.54 39.14 30.33
C SER A 233 -46.39 39.24 31.32
N SER A 234 -45.20 39.58 30.82
CA SER A 234 -44.13 40.25 31.57
C SER A 234 -43.13 40.86 30.58
N PRO A 235 -42.67 42.11 30.74
CA PRO A 235 -41.70 42.70 29.82
C PRO A 235 -40.32 42.06 30.02
N GLY A 236 -39.88 41.27 29.06
CA GLY A 236 -38.55 40.64 29.04
C GLY A 236 -38.22 40.15 27.64
N PHE A 237 -37.08 40.59 27.11
CA PHE A 237 -36.60 40.43 25.74
C PHE A 237 -36.28 38.96 25.38
N GLY A 238 -36.59 38.52 24.15
CA GLY A 238 -35.87 37.40 23.50
C GLY A 238 -36.70 36.47 22.59
N PRO A 239 -36.13 35.88 21.52
CA PRO A 239 -36.68 36.01 20.17
C PRO A 239 -37.25 34.72 19.53
N SER A 240 -37.93 34.97 18.41
CA SER A 240 -38.69 34.12 17.50
C SER A 240 -37.93 32.95 16.88
N ALA A 241 -38.53 31.76 16.86
CA ALA A 241 -38.14 30.66 15.98
C ALA A 241 -38.99 30.70 14.69
N VAL A 242 -38.34 31.00 13.57
CA VAL A 242 -38.91 30.95 12.21
C VAL A 242 -38.56 29.59 11.62
N LEU A 243 -39.58 28.84 11.18
CA LEU A 243 -39.42 27.68 10.31
C LEU A 243 -39.09 28.18 8.90
N ILE A 244 -37.94 27.77 8.35
CA ILE A 244 -37.66 27.89 6.92
C ILE A 244 -37.39 26.50 6.37
N THR A 245 -38.38 25.99 5.65
CA THR A 245 -38.24 24.95 4.62
C THR A 245 -37.41 25.50 3.46
N ILE A 246 -36.34 24.81 3.05
CA ILE A 246 -35.70 25.07 1.75
C ILE A 246 -35.67 23.79 0.94
N ALA A 247 -36.49 23.79 -0.11
CA ALA A 247 -36.33 22.96 -1.29
C ALA A 247 -35.17 23.49 -2.13
N LEU A 248 -34.38 22.61 -2.75
CA LEU A 248 -33.61 22.98 -3.94
C LEU A 248 -33.71 21.90 -5.02
N VAL A 249 -34.28 22.33 -6.14
CA VAL A 249 -34.50 21.63 -7.39
C VAL A 249 -33.39 22.00 -8.36
N ALA A 250 -32.79 20.96 -8.95
CA ALA A 250 -32.27 20.78 -10.31
C ALA A 250 -31.38 21.82 -11.03
N GLY A 251 -30.30 21.29 -11.59
CA GLY A 251 -29.75 21.61 -12.92
C GLY A 251 -28.64 20.59 -13.20
N GLY A 252 -28.70 19.67 -14.17
CA GLY A 252 -29.33 19.73 -15.48
C GLY A 252 -28.27 20.12 -16.51
N TYR A 253 -27.40 19.19 -16.94
CA TYR A 253 -26.68 19.31 -18.20
C TYR A 253 -26.69 17.97 -18.94
N LEU A 254 -27.35 17.99 -20.09
CA LEU A 254 -27.58 16.88 -21.00
C LEU A 254 -27.42 17.44 -22.41
N VAL A 255 -26.33 17.13 -23.11
CA VAL A 255 -26.20 17.21 -24.58
C VAL A 255 -25.11 16.20 -24.96
N ARG A 256 -25.48 14.97 -25.39
CA ARG A 256 -25.87 14.54 -26.75
C ARG A 256 -24.66 14.30 -27.66
N SER A 257 -24.43 13.03 -27.98
CA SER A 257 -24.06 12.63 -29.34
C SER A 257 -24.65 11.25 -29.64
N ARG A 258 -25.50 11.23 -30.68
CA ARG A 258 -25.80 10.04 -31.48
C ARG A 258 -25.39 10.40 -32.90
N ARG A 259 -24.42 9.66 -33.42
CA ARG A 259 -24.44 9.04 -34.75
C ARG A 259 -23.44 7.91 -34.76
#